data_AF-A0A953F5Y9-F1
#
_entry.id   AF-A0A953F5Y9-F1
#
_cell.length_a   1.000
_cell.length_b   1.000
_cell.length_c   1.000
_cell.angle_alpha   90.00
_cell.angle_beta   90.00
_cell.angle_gamma   90.00
#
_symmetry.space_group_name_H-M   'P 1'
#
loop_
_entity.id
_entity.type
_entity.pdbx_description
1 polymer ?
#
loop_
_entity_poly.entity_id
_entity_poly.type
_entity_poly.pdbx_seq_one_letter_code
_entity_poly.pdbx_strand_id
1 'polypeptide(L)'
;MASRKLLKANINAVCFDIIDECLTLHDFENVSEEKIRPLLNDAIQFRNDLITRFGKARKSENAAAEYKKMELELDEKTLEFIDRLNELQ
;
A
#
# COMPACT_ATOMS: atom_id res chain seq x y z
N MET A 1 0.67 -10.15 19.25
CA MET A 1 1.59 -10.49 18.12
C MET A 1 0.83 -10.81 16.85
N ALA A 2 -0.28 -11.55 16.92
CA ALA A 2 -1.16 -11.82 15.78
C ALA A 2 -1.62 -10.54 15.05
N SER A 3 -2.07 -9.51 15.77
CA SER A 3 -2.48 -8.21 15.19
C SER A 3 -1.36 -7.50 14.41
N ARG A 4 -0.13 -7.52 14.91
CA ARG A 4 1.03 -6.95 14.20
C ARG A 4 1.40 -7.74 12.95
N LYS A 5 1.34 -9.08 13.03
CA LYS A 5 1.57 -9.94 11.86
C LYS A 5 0.50 -9.70 10.81
N LEU A 6 -0.75 -9.52 11.23
CA LEU A 6 -1.87 -9.18 10.37
C LEU A 6 -1.68 -7.83 9.70
N LEU A 7 -1.37 -6.76 10.45
CA LEU A 7 -1.11 -5.44 9.87
C LEU A 7 -0.01 -5.50 8.80
N LYS A 8 1.11 -6.17 9.09
CA LYS A 8 2.18 -6.35 8.09
C LYS A 8 1.68 -7.13 6.87
N ALA A 9 0.85 -8.16 7.05
CA ALA A 9 0.28 -8.91 5.94
C ALA A 9 -0.63 -8.01 5.09
N ASN A 10 -1.51 -7.23 5.72
CA ASN A 10 -2.42 -6.31 5.04
C ASN A 10 -1.68 -5.24 4.25
N ILE A 11 -0.63 -4.63 4.82
CA ILE A 11 0.23 -3.66 4.09
C ILE A 11 0.76 -4.28 2.79
N ASN A 12 1.24 -5.53 2.86
CA ASN A 12 1.74 -6.20 1.66
C ASN A 12 0.61 -6.55 0.69
N ALA A 13 -0.49 -7.11 1.17
CA ALA A 13 -1.62 -7.52 0.35
C ALA A 13 -2.17 -6.35 -0.45
N VAL A 14 -2.61 -5.27 0.24
CA VAL A 14 -3.15 -4.07 -0.41
C VAL A 14 -2.18 -3.52 -1.46
N CYS A 15 -0.93 -3.28 -1.08
CA CYS A 15 0.01 -2.66 -2.02
C CYS A 15 0.33 -3.58 -3.21
N PHE A 16 0.39 -4.90 -3.00
CA PHE A 16 0.60 -5.84 -4.10
C PHE A 16 -0.62 -5.95 -5.00
N ASP A 17 -1.84 -5.95 -4.45
CA ASP A 17 -3.06 -5.97 -5.27
C ASP A 17 -3.13 -4.73 -6.18
N ILE A 18 -2.80 -3.53 -5.66
CA ILE A 18 -2.74 -2.31 -6.49
C ILE A 18 -1.65 -2.39 -7.56
N ILE A 19 -0.49 -2.96 -7.23
CA ILE A 19 0.61 -3.15 -8.18
C ILE A 19 0.20 -4.13 -9.29
N ASP A 20 -0.42 -5.25 -8.93
CA ASP A 20 -0.85 -6.28 -9.87
C ASP A 20 -1.95 -5.75 -10.80
N GLU A 21 -2.87 -4.94 -10.27
CA GLU A 21 -3.90 -4.28 -11.09
C GLU A 21 -3.28 -3.28 -12.06
N CYS A 22 -2.32 -2.45 -11.62
CA CYS A 22 -1.59 -1.56 -12.52
C CYS A 22 -0.93 -2.32 -13.68
N LEU A 23 -0.30 -3.47 -13.39
CA LEU A 23 0.33 -4.30 -14.42
C LEU A 23 -0.71 -4.95 -15.32
N THR A 24 -1.84 -5.38 -14.77
CA THR A 24 -2.97 -5.95 -15.54
C THR A 24 -3.53 -4.95 -16.54
N LEU A 25 -3.75 -3.70 -16.13
CA LEU A 25 -4.20 -2.62 -17.02
C LEU A 25 -3.21 -2.36 -18.16
N HIS A 26 -1.91 -2.45 -17.88
CA HIS A 26 -0.88 -2.28 -18.91
C HIS A 26 -0.85 -3.44 -19.90
N ASP A 27 -0.81 -4.66 -19.38
CA ASP A 27 -0.58 -5.87 -20.18
C ASP A 27 -1.83 -6.30 -20.97
N PHE A 28 -3.03 -6.10 -20.41
CA PHE A 28 -4.28 -6.60 -20.98
C PHE A 28 -5.21 -5.51 -21.51
N GLU A 29 -5.15 -4.29 -20.96
CA GLU A 29 -6.03 -3.18 -21.35
C GLU A 29 -5.31 -2.09 -22.17
N ASN A 30 -4.03 -2.28 -22.49
CA ASN A 30 -3.17 -1.34 -23.24
C ASN A 30 -3.10 0.06 -22.62
N VAL A 31 -3.30 0.19 -21.30
CA VAL A 31 -3.06 1.45 -20.60
C VAL A 31 -1.56 1.75 -20.67
N SER A 32 -1.20 2.96 -21.08
CA SER A 32 0.22 3.31 -21.28
C SER A 32 0.99 3.27 -19.96
N GLU A 33 2.27 2.89 -20.04
CA GLU A 33 3.16 2.88 -18.86
C GLU A 33 3.18 4.26 -18.18
N GLU A 34 3.12 5.35 -18.95
CA GLU A 34 3.07 6.72 -18.43
C GLU A 34 1.86 6.98 -17.52
N LYS A 35 0.72 6.32 -17.79
CA LYS A 35 -0.51 6.45 -16.99
C LYS A 35 -0.46 5.61 -15.71
N ILE A 36 0.06 4.38 -15.77
CA ILE A 36 0.12 3.49 -14.60
C ILE A 36 1.31 3.81 -13.67
N ARG A 37 2.42 4.33 -14.21
CA ARG A 37 3.68 4.54 -13.47
C ARG A 37 3.50 5.36 -12.19
N PRO A 38 2.73 6.48 -12.15
CA PRO A 38 2.54 7.23 -10.92
C PRO A 38 1.92 6.40 -9.79
N LEU A 39 0.85 5.66 -10.09
CA LEU A 39 0.16 4.83 -9.10
C LEU A 39 1.01 3.64 -8.67
N LEU A 40 1.68 2.98 -9.63
CA LEU A 40 2.61 1.90 -9.37
C LEU A 40 3.74 2.32 -8.41
N ASN A 41 4.37 3.47 -8.70
CA ASN A 41 5.45 4.00 -7.87
C ASN A 41 4.96 4.37 -6.48
N ASP A 42 3.79 5.01 -6.37
CA ASP A 42 3.22 5.41 -5.09
C ASP A 42 2.90 4.19 -4.22
N ALA A 43 2.33 3.12 -4.78
CA ALA A 43 2.07 1.88 -4.06
C ALA A 43 3.37 1.22 -3.55
N ILE A 44 4.43 1.20 -4.37
CA ILE A 44 5.75 0.68 -3.97
C ILE A 44 6.36 1.52 -2.85
N GLN A 45 6.35 2.85 -2.99
CA GLN A 45 6.91 3.76 -1.99
C GLN A 45 6.14 3.66 -0.67
N PHE A 46 4.82 3.71 -0.72
CA PHE A 46 3.95 3.60 0.44
C PHE A 46 4.18 2.31 1.22
N ARG A 47 4.28 1.18 0.51
CA ARG A 47 4.64 -0.11 1.12
C ARG A 47 5.98 -0.05 1.83
N ASN A 48 7.01 0.44 1.15
CA ASN A 48 8.36 0.50 1.69
C ASN A 48 8.43 1.38 2.95
N ASP A 49 7.72 2.50 2.95
CA ASP A 49 7.62 3.42 4.07
C ASP A 49 6.91 2.79 5.27
N LEU A 50 5.74 2.18 5.07
CA LEU A 50 5.01 1.50 6.14
C LEU A 50 5.79 0.31 6.70
N ILE A 51 6.43 -0.51 5.86
CA ILE A 51 7.24 -1.63 6.34
C ILE A 51 8.46 -1.15 7.14
N THR A 52 9.10 -0.07 6.69
CA THR A 52 10.22 0.56 7.42
C THR A 52 9.75 1.09 8.78
N ARG A 53 8.64 1.82 8.81
CA ARG A 53 8.03 2.35 10.04
C ARG A 53 7.58 1.22 10.96
N PHE A 54 6.98 0.16 10.44
CA PHE A 54 6.59 -1.02 11.20
C PHE A 54 7.78 -1.65 11.94
N GLY A 55 8.93 -1.73 11.27
CA GLY A 55 10.19 -2.19 11.86
C GLY A 55 10.69 -1.28 12.98
N LYS A 56 10.65 0.05 12.77
CA LYS A 56 11.04 1.06 13.77
C LYS A 56 10.11 1.06 14.99
N ALA A 57 8.79 0.97 14.77
CA ALA A 57 7.77 0.97 15.82
C ALA A 57 7.95 -0.18 16.82
N ARG A 58 8.55 -1.30 16.42
CA ARG A 58 8.83 -2.44 17.31
C ARG A 58 9.75 -2.08 18.48
N LYS A 59 10.58 -1.04 18.32
CA LYS A 59 11.51 -0.55 19.34
C LYS A 59 11.00 0.71 20.08
N SER A 60 9.82 1.20 19.72
CA SER A 60 9.22 2.39 20.31
C SER A 60 8.54 2.07 21.64
N GLU A 61 8.64 2.98 22.60
CA GLU A 61 7.89 2.92 23.87
C GLU A 61 6.38 2.95 23.62
N ASN A 62 5.93 3.60 22.53
CA ASN A 62 4.53 3.75 22.13
C ASN A 62 4.17 2.91 20.90
N ALA A 63 4.75 1.72 20.77
CA ALA A 63 4.57 0.83 19.61
C ALA A 63 3.10 0.61 19.22
N ALA A 64 2.19 0.47 20.18
CA ALA A 64 0.77 0.25 19.91
C ALA A 64 0.10 1.42 19.18
N ALA A 65 0.39 2.66 19.60
CA ALA A 65 -0.14 3.86 18.96
C ALA A 65 0.43 4.02 17.55
N GLU A 66 1.72 3.72 17.35
CA GLU A 66 2.36 3.76 16.04
C GLU A 66 1.74 2.74 15.07
N TYR A 67 1.47 1.51 15.51
CA TYR A 67 0.79 0.53 14.67
C TYR A 67 -0.64 0.94 14.31
N LYS A 68 -1.38 1.52 15.26
CA LYS A 68 -2.74 2.03 15.00
C LYS A 68 -2.75 3.16 13.98
N LYS A 69 -1.76 4.07 14.04
CA LYS A 69 -1.61 5.13 13.02
C LYS A 69 -1.36 4.53 11.64
N MET A 70 -0.50 3.51 11.53
CA MET A 70 -0.23 2.84 10.25
C MET A 70 -1.45 2.12 9.69
N GLU A 71 -2.30 1.55 10.56
CA GLU A 71 -3.55 0.92 10.15
C GLU A 71 -4.53 1.94 9.54
N LEU A 72 -4.73 3.07 10.22
CA LEU A 72 -5.56 4.17 9.70
C LEU A 72 -5.02 4.72 8.38
N GLU A 73 -3.71 4.92 8.30
CA GLU A 73 -3.06 5.42 7.09
C GLU A 73 -3.16 4.42 5.93
N LEU A 74 -3.08 3.11 6.21
CA LEU A 74 -3.32 2.07 5.21
C LEU A 74 -4.76 2.12 4.69
N ASP A 75 -5.75 2.27 5.56
CA ASP A 75 -7.16 2.34 5.18
C ASP A 75 -7.43 3.58 4.30
N GLU A 76 -6.91 4.74 4.70
CA GLU A 76 -7.03 5.99 3.94
C GLU A 76 -6.38 5.88 2.54
N LYS A 77 -5.15 5.35 2.47
CA LYS A 77 -4.46 5.16 1.19
C LYS A 77 -5.06 4.08 0.31
N THR A 78 -5.69 3.06 0.91
CA THR A 78 -6.39 2.03 0.14
C THR A 78 -7.53 2.64 -0.67
N LEU A 79 -8.33 3.53 -0.05
CA LEU A 79 -9.40 4.23 -0.75
C LEU A 79 -8.86 5.12 -1.87
N GLU A 80 -7.81 5.90 -1.59
CA GLU A 80 -7.17 6.75 -2.61
C GLU A 80 -6.63 5.93 -3.79
N PHE A 81 -5.99 4.79 -3.54
CA PHE A 81 -5.47 3.93 -4.60
C PHE A 81 -6.59 3.29 -5.43
N ILE A 82 -7.69 2.89 -4.80
CA ILE A 82 -8.85 2.36 -5.52
C ILE A 82 -9.47 3.45 -6.42
N ASP A 83 -9.64 4.67 -5.91
CA ASP A 83 -10.18 5.78 -6.70
C ASP A 83 -9.29 6.05 -7.92
N ARG A 84 -7.96 6.09 -7.72
CA ARG A 84 -6.99 6.28 -8.81
C ARG A 84 -6.95 5.12 -9.79
N LEU A 85 -7.15 3.88 -9.35
CA LEU A 85 -7.28 2.71 -10.24
C LEU A 85 -8.51 2.85 -11.13
N ASN A 86 -9.66 3.21 -10.56
CA ASN A 86 -10.90 3.37 -11.30
C ASN A 86 -10.82 4.50 -12.34
N GLU A 87 -9.97 5.51 -12.14
CA GLU A 87 -9.71 6.57 -13.14
C GLU A 87 -8.84 6.11 -14.31
N LEU A 88 -8.16 4.96 -14.19
CA LEU A 88 -7.30 4.38 -15.23
C LEU A 88 -8.03 3.39 -16.15
N GLN A 89 -9.17 2.85 -15.70
CA GLN A 89 -10.10 1.98 -16.43
C GLN A 89 -11.02 2.79 -17.36
#